data_AF-A0A9E1U820-F1
#
_entry.id   AF-A0A9E1U820-F1
#
_cell.length_a   1.000
_cell.length_b   1.000
_cell.length_c   1.000
_cell.angle_alpha   90.00
_cell.angle_beta   90.00
_cell.angle_gamma   90.00
#
_symmetry.space_group_name_H-M   'P 1'
#
loop_
_entity.id
_entity.type
_entity.pdbx_description
1 polymer ?
#
loop_
_entity_poly.entity_id
_entity_poly.type
_entity_poly.pdbx_seq_one_letter_code
_entity_poly.pdbx_strand_id
1 'polypeptide(L)' 'MEAAPINTAEILIMEGKCASKPPLPARLGIEGVGTITSVGDDVRGFAAGDRVMSMED' A
#
# COMPACT_ATOMS: atom_id res chain seq x y z
N MET A 1 6.16 6.22 -4.36
CA MET A 1 6.47 4.80 -4.14
C MET A 1 7.87 4.56 -4.67
N GLU A 2 8.81 4.22 -3.78
CA GLU A 2 10.22 3.93 -4.14
C GLU A 2 10.45 2.42 -4.25
N ALA A 3 9.90 1.64 -3.31
CA ALA A 3 9.92 0.19 -3.36
C ALA A 3 8.63 -0.38 -2.77
N ALA A 4 8.27 -1.57 -3.23
CA ALA A 4 7.15 -2.37 -2.76
C ALA A 4 7.61 -3.83 -2.66
N PRO A 5 7.46 -4.49 -1.52
CA PRO A 5 7.78 -5.91 -1.40
C PRO A 5 6.78 -6.75 -2.19
N ILE A 6 7.23 -7.94 -2.58
CA ILE A 6 6.39 -8.98 -3.18
C ILE A 6 6.34 -10.13 -2.18
N ASN A 7 5.14 -10.51 -1.77
CA ASN A 7 4.89 -11.58 -0.82
C ASN A 7 4.09 -12.71 -1.50
N THR A 8 3.98 -13.85 -0.82
CA THR A 8 3.16 -14.98 -1.30
C THR A 8 1.67 -14.63 -1.33
N ALA A 9 1.24 -13.68 -0.50
CA ALA A 9 -0.16 -13.24 -0.42
C ALA A 9 -0.66 -12.67 -1.75
N GLU A 10 0.17 -11.96 -2.52
CA GLU A 10 -0.21 -11.44 -3.84
C GLU A 10 -0.64 -12.56 -4.79
N ILE A 11 0.03 -13.71 -4.77
CA ILE A 11 -0.34 -14.88 -5.59
C ILE A 11 -1.72 -15.37 -5.16
N LEU A 12 -1.97 -15.48 -3.85
CA LEU A 12 -3.26 -15.94 -3.34
C LEU A 12 -4.40 -14.96 -3.65
N ILE A 13 -4.13 -13.65 -3.66
CA ILE A 13 -5.09 -12.62 -4.07
C ILE A 13 -5.40 -12.75 -5.56
N MET A 14 -4.37 -12.89 -6.41
CA MET A 14 -4.55 -13.08 -7.86
C MET A 14 -5.36 -14.35 -8.18
N GLU A 15 -5.16 -15.43 -7.42
CA GLU A 15 -5.90 -16.67 -7.57
C GLU A 15 -7.30 -16.65 -6.92
N GLY A 16 -7.69 -15.56 -6.24
CA GLY A 16 -8.95 -15.46 -5.50
C GLY A 16 -9.07 -16.39 -4.28
N LYS A 17 -7.91 -16.85 -3.77
CA LYS A 17 -7.78 -17.79 -2.63
C LYS A 17 -7.50 -17.09 -1.30
N CYS A 18 -7.11 -15.81 -1.32
CA CYS A 18 -6.99 -15.02 -0.09
C CYS A 18 -8.38 -14.83 0.57
N ALA A 19 -8.38 -14.59 1.89
CA ALA A 19 -9.60 -14.24 2.62
C ALA A 19 -10.20 -12.92 2.10
N SER A 20 -9.34 -11.94 1.82
CA SER A 20 -9.72 -10.71 1.13
C SER A 20 -9.86 -10.96 -0.37
N LYS A 21 -10.97 -10.49 -0.96
CA LYS A 21 -11.31 -10.63 -2.38
C LYS A 21 -11.80 -9.29 -2.92
N PRO A 22 -10.88 -8.35 -3.22
CA PRO A 22 -11.27 -7.04 -3.71
C PRO A 22 -12.01 -7.14 -5.06
N PRO A 23 -13.01 -6.27 -5.31
CA PRO A 23 -13.70 -6.24 -6.58
C PRO A 23 -12.73 -5.85 -7.72
N LEU A 24 -12.91 -6.48 -8.88
CA LEU A 24 -12.05 -6.23 -10.03
C LEU A 24 -12.52 -4.99 -10.84
N PRO A 25 -11.58 -4.20 -11.41
CA PRO A 25 -10.12 -4.36 -11.31
C PRO A 25 -9.58 -3.93 -9.94
N ALA A 26 -8.68 -4.74 -9.39
CA ALA A 26 -8.03 -4.49 -8.10
C ALA A 26 -6.54 -4.18 -8.30
N ARG A 27 -6.00 -3.29 -7.47
CA ARG A 27 -4.54 -3.08 -7.36
C ARG A 27 -3.96 -4.16 -6.45
N LEU A 28 -2.74 -4.60 -6.76
CA LEU A 28 -1.96 -5.51 -5.92
C LEU A 28 -0.93 -4.71 -5.09
N GLY A 29 -0.43 -5.35 -4.03
CA GLY A 29 0.53 -4.78 -3.09
C GLY A 29 -0.18 -4.03 -1.96
N ILE A 30 0.10 -4.46 -0.74
CA ILE A 30 -0.46 -3.90 0.50
C ILE A 30 0.60 -3.14 1.33
N GLU A 31 1.84 -3.14 0.87
CA GLU A 31 3.00 -2.60 1.57
C GLU A 31 3.86 -1.73 0.64
N GLY A 32 4.56 -0.76 1.19
CA GLY A 32 5.54 0.04 0.44
C GLY A 32 6.28 1.07 1.26
N VAL A 33 7.32 1.65 0.64
CA VAL A 33 8.12 2.74 1.21
C VAL A 33 8.27 3.86 0.19
N GLY A 34 8.37 5.10 0.69
CA GLY A 34 8.80 6.24 -0.11
C GLY A 34 8.70 7.56 0.63
N THR A 35 8.93 8.64 -0.11
CA THR A 35 8.73 10.01 0.39
C THR A 35 7.32 10.54 0.12
N ILE A 36 6.72 11.19 1.13
CA ILE A 36 5.44 11.91 0.99
C ILE A 36 5.61 13.07 0.00
N THR A 37 4.76 13.13 -1.03
CA THR A 37 4.76 14.23 -2.00
C THR A 37 3.74 15.33 -1.66
N SER A 38 2.68 14.99 -0.93
CA SER A 38 1.64 15.91 -0.49
C SER A 38 0.84 15.29 0.67
N VAL A 39 0.21 16.12 1.49
CA VAL A 39 -0.72 15.72 2.56
C VAL A 39 -2.04 16.50 2.41
N GLY A 40 -3.14 15.94 2.91
CA GLY A 40 -4.43 16.65 2.97
C GLY A 40 -4.49 17.66 4.12
N ASP A 41 -5.44 18.58 4.05
CA ASP A 41 -5.52 19.75 4.95
C ASP A 41 -5.63 19.40 6.44
N ASP A 42 -6.28 18.27 6.78
CA ASP A 42 -6.49 17.84 8.17
C ASP A 42 -5.45 16.83 8.67
N VAL A 43 -4.45 16.48 7.86
CA VAL A 43 -3.40 15.53 8.26
C VAL A 43 -2.46 16.19 9.27
N ARG A 44 -2.25 15.52 10.41
CA ARG A 44 -1.32 15.94 11.46
C ARG A 44 -0.24 14.89 11.67
N GLY A 45 0.97 15.34 11.98
CA GLY A 45 2.10 14.45 12.27
C GLY A 45 2.86 13.93 11.05
N PHE A 46 2.46 14.33 9.84
CA PHE A 46 3.15 14.02 8.59
C PHE A 46 3.24 15.27 7.71
N ALA A 47 4.29 15.36 6.90
CA ALA A 47 4.53 16.44 5.96
C ALA A 47 5.12 15.93 4.64
N ALA A 48 4.99 16.73 3.58
CA ALA A 48 5.73 16.48 2.34
C ALA A 48 7.24 16.48 2.62
N GLY A 49 7.95 15.49 2.07
CA GLY A 49 9.37 15.24 2.32
C GLY A 49 9.65 14.13 3.34
N ASP A 50 8.69 13.76 4.17
CA ASP A 50 8.88 12.67 5.14
C ASP A 50 9.09 11.32 4.45
N ARG A 51 10.04 10.52 4.95
CA ARG A 51 10.20 9.11 4.58
C ARG A 51 9.24 8.28 5.40
N VAL A 52 8.39 7.52 4.73
CA VAL A 52 7.36 6.69 5.38
C VAL A 52 7.33 5.28 4.81
N MET A 53 6.87 4.34 5.64
CA MET A 53 6.38 3.03 5.21
C MET A 53 4.88 2.97 5.39
N SER A 54 4.20 2.27 4.50
CA SER A 54 2.78 1.96 4.55
C SER A 54 2.59 0.45 4.54
N MET A 55 1.64 -0.04 5.31
CA MET A 55 1.19 -1.43 5.37
C MET A 55 -0.30 -1.39 5.70
N GLU A 56 -1.12 -2.20 5.00
CA GLU A 56 -2.51 -2.42 5.43
C GLU A 56 -2.56 -3.34 6.66
N ASP A 57 -3.51 -3.07 7.56
CA ASP A 57 -3.82 -3.91 8.74
C ASP A 57 -4.51 -5.23 8.34
#